data_AF-A0A1V2I1A7-F1
#
_entry.id   AF-A0A1V2I1A7-F1
#
_cell.length_a   1.000
_cell.length_b   1.000
_cell.length_c   1.000
_cell.angle_alpha   90.00
_cell.angle_beta   90.00
_cell.angle_gamma   90.00
#
_symmetry.space_group_name_H-M   'P 1'
#
loop_
_entity.id
_entity.type
_entity.pdbx_description
1 polymer ?
#
loop_
_entity_poly.entity_id
_entity_poly.type
_entity_poly.pdbx_seq_one_letter_code
_entity_poly.pdbx_strand_id
1 'polypeptide(L)' 'MASTPGAGRAGCPGGAAGIERGELDGRLDPDQAIDQLAGPLIYRRLLAGRTFGADYVRGLVGDFLRAHGPRP' A
#
# COMPACT_ATOMS: atom_id res chain seq x y z
N MET A 1 7.24 10.01 -33.42
CA MET A 1 7.46 8.63 -32.96
C MET A 1 8.57 8.64 -31.92
N ALA A 2 8.21 8.66 -30.64
CA ALA A 2 9.15 8.50 -29.55
C ALA A 2 8.44 7.63 -28.51
N SER A 3 8.77 6.34 -28.51
CA SER A 3 8.45 5.43 -27.43
C SER A 3 9.63 5.47 -26.45
N THR A 4 9.36 5.87 -25.22
CA THR A 4 10.29 5.63 -24.10
C THR A 4 9.63 4.58 -23.21
N PRO A 5 10.30 3.46 -22.88
CA PRO A 5 9.75 2.47 -21.98
C PRO A 5 9.74 3.03 -20.56
N GLY A 6 8.60 2.83 -19.88
CA GLY A 6 8.36 3.26 -18.52
C GLY A 6 9.47 2.81 -17.57
N ALA A 7 9.98 3.78 -16.82
CA ALA A 7 10.86 3.55 -15.70
C ALA A 7 10.19 2.60 -14.71
N GLY A 8 10.79 1.42 -14.54
CA GLY A 8 10.50 0.53 -13.42
C GLY A 8 10.74 1.31 -12.12
N ARG A 9 9.66 1.74 -11.49
CA ARG A 9 9.71 2.26 -10.12
C ARG A 9 9.87 1.03 -9.24
N ALA A 10 10.96 1.00 -8.49
CA ALA A 10 11.19 0.03 -7.44
C ALA A 10 10.05 0.15 -6.42
N GLY A 11 9.01 -0.66 -6.60
CA GLY A 11 7.94 -0.84 -5.64
C GLY A 11 8.56 -1.36 -4.34
N CYS A 12 8.12 -0.81 -3.21
CA CYS A 12 8.51 -1.34 -1.90
C CYS A 12 8.17 -2.84 -1.88
N PRO A 13 9.14 -3.74 -1.62
CA PRO A 13 9.01 -5.19 -1.88
C PRO A 13 7.95 -5.91 -1.03
N GLY A 14 7.36 -5.22 -0.05
CA GLY A 14 6.42 -5.82 0.90
C GLY A 14 5.10 -6.30 0.27
N GLY A 15 4.57 -5.57 -0.72
CA GLY A 15 3.27 -5.90 -1.34
C GLY A 15 3.33 -7.13 -2.26
N ALA A 16 4.32 -7.16 -3.16
CA ALA A 16 4.52 -8.27 -4.09
C ALA A 16 4.77 -9.60 -3.36
N ALA A 17 5.58 -9.57 -2.29
CA ALA A 17 5.89 -10.78 -1.53
C ALA A 17 4.66 -11.36 -0.78
N GLY A 18 3.71 -10.52 -0.34
CA GLY A 18 2.47 -10.97 0.30
C GLY A 18 1.50 -11.65 -0.67
N ILE A 19 1.45 -11.14 -1.91
CA ILE A 19 0.68 -11.75 -3.01
C ILE A 19 1.28 -13.10 -3.41
N GLU A 20 2.60 -13.17 -3.59
CA GLU A 20 3.30 -14.42 -3.92
C GLU A 20 3.11 -15.52 -2.88
N ARG A 21 2.98 -15.15 -1.59
CA ARG A 21 2.69 -16.08 -0.50
C ARG A 21 1.20 -16.40 -0.31
N GLY A 22 0.30 -15.78 -1.09
CA GLY A 22 -1.14 -15.97 -0.97
C GLY A 22 -1.76 -15.38 0.30
N GLU A 23 -1.04 -14.47 0.98
CA GLU A 23 -1.49 -13.78 2.19
C GLU A 23 -2.40 -12.58 1.88
N LEU A 24 -2.39 -12.13 0.62
CA LEU A 24 -3.17 -11.03 0.08
C LEU A 24 -3.91 -11.49 -1.18
N ASP A 25 -5.02 -10.84 -1.51
CA ASP A 25 -5.73 -11.06 -2.77
C ASP A 25 -4.77 -10.90 -3.96
N GLY A 26 -4.61 -11.94 -4.78
CA GLY A 26 -3.71 -11.94 -5.93
C GLY A 26 -4.10 -10.96 -7.04
N ARG A 27 -5.26 -10.33 -6.95
CA ARG A 27 -5.71 -9.24 -7.85
C ARG A 27 -5.33 -7.86 -7.34
N LEU A 28 -4.76 -7.76 -6.15
CA LEU A 28 -4.32 -6.49 -5.57
C LEU A 28 -3.12 -5.95 -6.33
N ASP A 29 -3.22 -4.72 -6.80
CA ASP A 29 -2.09 -4.00 -7.40
C ASP A 29 -1.15 -3.48 -6.28
N PRO A 30 0.15 -3.84 -6.28
CA PRO A 30 1.11 -3.35 -5.31
C PRO A 30 1.23 -1.82 -5.25
N ASP A 31 1.10 -1.12 -6.38
CA ASP A 31 1.18 0.35 -6.39
C ASP A 31 -0.06 0.95 -5.71
N GLN A 32 -1.23 0.38 -5.98
CA GLN A 32 -2.47 0.76 -5.29
C GLN A 32 -2.40 0.47 -3.78
N ALA A 33 -1.77 -0.64 -3.38
CA ALA A 33 -1.56 -0.98 -1.97
C ALA A 33 -0.69 0.08 -1.27
N ILE A 34 0.39 0.52 -1.92
CA ILE A 34 1.26 1.58 -1.42
C ILE A 34 0.48 2.88 -1.28
N ASP A 35 -0.30 3.28 -2.29
CA ASP A 35 -1.08 4.52 -2.26
C ASP A 35 -2.11 4.52 -1.12
N GLN A 36 -2.80 3.39 -0.90
CA GLN A 36 -3.78 3.25 0.19
C GLN A 36 -3.14 3.33 1.59
N LEU A 37 -1.91 2.83 1.76
CA LEU A 37 -1.20 2.85 3.04
C LEU A 37 -0.46 4.17 3.29
N ALA A 38 0.21 4.70 2.26
CA ALA A 38 1.00 5.93 2.37
C ALA A 38 0.13 7.20 2.34
N GLY A 39 -0.92 7.21 1.53
CA GLY A 39 -1.81 8.37 1.35
C GLY A 39 -2.34 8.95 2.65
N PRO A 40 -2.95 8.16 3.55
CA PRO A 40 -3.45 8.64 4.85
C PRO A 40 -2.36 9.21 5.76
N LEU A 41 -1.14 8.66 5.72
CA LEU A 41 -0.01 9.15 6.50
C LEU A 41 0.48 10.50 5.99
N ILE A 42 0.66 10.62 4.67
CA ILE A 42 1.05 11.85 3.99
C ILE A 42 0.01 12.94 4.23
N TYR A 43 -1.28 12.62 4.03
CA TYR A 43 -2.38 13.56 4.28
C TYR A 43 -2.34 14.08 5.72
N ARG A 44 -2.25 13.19 6.73
CA ARG A 44 -2.25 13.62 8.13
C ARG A 44 -1.09 14.54 8.44
N ARG A 45 0.13 14.19 7.99
CA ARG A 45 1.34 14.92 8.33
C ARG A 45 1.44 16.25 7.61
N LEU A 46 1.24 16.24 6.29
CA LEU A 46 1.54 17.40 5.44
C LEU A 46 0.33 18.31 5.25
N LEU A 47 -0.87 17.74 5.08
CA LEU A 47 -2.07 18.52 4.76
C LEU A 47 -2.85 18.89 6.02
N ALA A 48 -2.97 17.97 6.97
CA ALA A 48 -3.73 18.21 8.20
C ALA A 48 -2.87 18.69 9.38
N GLY A 49 -1.54 18.72 9.25
CA GLY A 49 -0.61 19.12 10.32
C GLY A 49 -0.68 18.26 11.59
N ARG A 50 -1.23 17.05 11.50
CA ARG A 50 -1.43 16.13 12.63
C ARG A 50 -0.29 15.13 12.74
N THR A 51 0.13 14.83 13.96
CA THR A 51 0.98 13.67 14.24
C THR A 51 0.13 12.40 14.24
N PHE A 52 0.77 11.25 14.08
CA PHE A 52 0.16 9.94 14.25
C PHE A 52 1.12 9.02 15.00
N GLY A 53 0.54 8.19 15.87
CA GLY A 53 1.28 7.20 16.66
C GLY A 53 1.16 5.79 16.08
N ALA A 54 1.85 4.84 16.73
CA ALA A 54 1.89 3.44 16.30
C ALA A 54 0.50 2.78 16.27
N ASP A 55 -0.42 3.14 17.19
CA ASP A 55 -1.78 2.59 17.21
C ASP A 55 -2.57 2.93 15.94
N TYR A 56 -2.41 4.15 15.43
CA TYR A 56 -3.06 4.54 14.20
C TYR A 56 -2.53 3.76 13.00
N VAL A 57 -1.21 3.58 12.92
CA VAL A 57 -0.57 2.81 11.84
C VAL A 57 -1.02 1.36 11.90
N ARG A 58 -1.06 0.75 13.09
CA ARG A 58 -1.58 -0.61 13.29
C ARG A 58 -3.04 -0.74 12.85
N GLY A 59 -3.87 0.23 13.21
CA GLY A 59 -5.27 0.27 12.77
C GLY A 59 -5.39 0.31 11.25
N LEU A 60 -4.68 1.23 10.61
CA LEU A 60 -4.67 1.38 9.14
C LEU A 60 -4.23 0.10 8.43
N VAL A 61 -3.13 -0.51 8.87
CA VAL A 61 -2.64 -1.78 8.30
C VAL A 61 -3.66 -2.89 8.55
N GLY A 62 -4.25 -2.97 9.74
CA GLY A 62 -5.27 -3.96 10.07
C GLY A 62 -6.53 -3.83 9.22
N ASP A 63 -6.99 -2.61 8.96
CA ASP A 63 -8.12 -2.32 8.07
C ASP A 63 -7.81 -2.75 6.62
N PHE A 64 -6.60 -2.41 6.15
CA PHE A 64 -6.13 -2.79 4.82
C PHE A 64 -6.09 -4.32 4.65
N LEU A 65 -5.48 -5.04 5.60
CA LEU A 65 -5.37 -6.50 5.55
C LEU A 65 -6.73 -7.19 5.64
N ARG A 66 -7.69 -6.66 6.41
CA ARG A 66 -9.07 -7.18 6.44
C ARG A 66 -9.78 -7.00 5.10
N ALA A 67 -9.54 -5.88 4.42
CA ALA A 67 -10.18 -5.58 3.14
C ALA A 67 -9.59 -6.40 1.98
N HIS A 68 -8.29 -6.70 2.01
CA HIS A 68 -7.54 -7.35 0.92
C HIS A 68 -6.97 -8.73 1.31
N GLY A 69 -7.51 -9.35 2.36
CA GLY A 69 -7.11 -10.68 2.77
C GLY A 69 -7.42 -11.75 1.70
N PRO A 70 -6.93 -12.98 1.87
CA PRO A 70 -7.15 -14.05 0.91
C PRO A 70 -8.65 -14.31 0.78
N ARG A 71 -9.14 -14.33 -0.47
CA ARG A 71 -10.52 -14.71 -0.75
C ARG A 71 -10.67 -16.23 -0.59
N PRO A 72 -11.75 -16.74 0.06
CA PRO A 72 -12.01 -18.17 0.14
C PRO A 72 -12.31 -18.79 -1.23
#